data_AF-Q10YX4-F1
#
_entry.id   AF-Q10YX4-F1
#
_cell.length_a   1.000
_cell.length_b   1.000
_cell.length_c   1.000
_cell.angle_alpha   90.00
_cell.angle_beta   90.00
_cell.angle_gamma   90.00
#
_symmetry.space_group_name_H-M   'P 1'
#
loop_
_entity.id
_entity.type
_entity.pdbx_description
1 polymer ?
#
loop_
_entity_poly.entity_id
_entity_poly.type
_entity_poly.pdbx_seq_one_letter_code
_entity_poly.pdbx_strand_id
1 'polypeptide(L)'
;METRNYSDNTTPSWEGVVVEANNSGGSRFLLQGQNNLSEQGYIWTTNSQGVITRGSGWKSGDALLQWEEEFDIDLNGDSIIA
;
A
#
# COMPACT_ATOMS: atom_id res chain seq x y z
N MET A 1 -3.83 -12.02 11.74
CA MET A 1 -3.39 -12.64 10.48
C MET A 1 -1.95 -12.19 10.30
N GLU A 2 -1.01 -13.07 9.95
CA GLU A 2 0.37 -12.62 9.68
C GLU A 2 0.37 -11.79 8.38
N THR A 3 0.80 -10.53 8.46
CA THR A 3 0.96 -9.67 7.28
C THR A 3 2.04 -10.28 6.40
N ARG A 4 1.66 -10.65 5.18
CA ARG A 4 2.57 -11.26 4.21
C ARG A 4 2.99 -10.18 3.22
N ASN A 5 4.27 -9.84 3.21
CA ASN A 5 4.82 -8.85 2.29
C ASN A 5 5.08 -9.48 0.91
N TYR A 6 4.69 -8.78 -0.16
CA TYR A 6 4.82 -9.21 -1.55
C TYR A 6 5.66 -8.18 -2.33
N SER A 7 6.92 -8.46 -2.66
CA SER A 7 7.73 -7.59 -3.54
C SER A 7 7.71 -8.07 -4.99
N ASP A 8 7.88 -7.15 -5.94
CA ASP A 8 8.34 -7.51 -7.28
C ASP A 8 9.87 -7.57 -7.29
N ASN A 9 10.46 -8.55 -7.96
CA ASN A 9 11.93 -8.73 -7.99
C ASN A 9 12.66 -7.75 -8.93
N THR A 10 11.93 -6.80 -9.52
CA THR A 10 12.45 -5.83 -10.48
C THR A 10 12.76 -4.49 -9.81
N THR A 11 12.21 -4.23 -8.61
CA THR A 11 12.55 -3.05 -7.82
C THR A 11 12.57 -3.35 -6.31
N PRO A 12 13.61 -2.87 -5.59
CA PRO A 12 13.67 -2.99 -4.13
C PRO A 12 12.92 -1.86 -3.41
N SER A 13 12.26 -0.94 -4.13
CA SER A 13 11.72 0.29 -3.53
C SER A 13 10.37 0.14 -2.84
N TRP A 14 9.74 -1.05 -2.87
CA TRP A 14 8.44 -1.26 -2.24
C TRP A 14 8.16 -2.72 -1.92
N GLU A 15 7.26 -2.94 -0.96
CA GLU A 15 6.63 -4.23 -0.65
C GLU A 15 5.11 -4.04 -0.61
N GLY A 16 4.35 -4.96 -1.21
CA GLY A 16 2.89 -5.01 -1.11
C GLY A 16 2.48 -5.62 0.22
N VAL A 17 1.62 -4.93 0.96
CA VAL A 17 1.28 -5.30 2.35
C VAL A 17 -0.19 -5.67 2.53
N VAL A 18 -1.08 -5.08 1.74
CA VAL A 18 -2.53 -5.35 1.80
C VAL A 18 -3.14 -5.40 0.41
N VAL A 19 -4.12 -6.28 0.23
CA VAL A 19 -4.96 -6.35 -0.98
C VAL A 19 -6.43 -6.46 -0.58
N GLU A 20 -7.25 -5.55 -1.08
CA GLU A 20 -8.69 -5.53 -0.82
C GLU A 20 -9.48 -5.48 -2.12
N ALA A 21 -10.65 -6.12 -2.17
CA ALA A 21 -11.58 -5.92 -3.27
C ALA A 21 -12.15 -4.49 -3.23
N ASN A 22 -12.30 -3.87 -4.40
CA ASN A 22 -13.01 -2.60 -4.53
C ASN A 22 -14.44 -2.83 -5.06
N ASN A 23 -15.31 -1.84 -4.86
CA ASN A 23 -16.73 -1.95 -5.24
C ASN A 23 -16.99 -2.07 -6.75
N SER A 24 -15.98 -1.85 -7.59
CA SER A 24 -16.06 -1.97 -9.05
C SER A 24 -15.66 -3.37 -9.55
N GLY A 25 -15.44 -4.33 -8.64
CA GLY A 25 -15.02 -5.68 -8.96
C GLY A 25 -13.52 -5.85 -9.20
N GLY A 26 -12.72 -4.79 -9.05
CA GLY A 26 -11.26 -4.86 -9.03
C GLY A 26 -10.71 -4.89 -7.60
N SER A 27 -9.49 -4.41 -7.42
CA SER A 27 -8.83 -4.39 -6.11
C SER A 27 -8.09 -3.08 -5.83
N ARG A 28 -7.76 -2.85 -4.56
CA ARG A 28 -6.74 -1.90 -4.09
C ARG A 28 -5.57 -2.70 -3.55
N PHE A 29 -4.36 -2.35 -3.98
CA PHE A 29 -3.11 -2.91 -3.48
C PHE A 29 -2.37 -1.81 -2.74
N LEU A 30 -2.19 -1.98 -1.44
CA LEU A 30 -1.40 -1.08 -0.61
C LEU A 30 0.06 -1.53 -0.65
N LEU A 31 0.93 -0.60 -0.99
CA LEU A 31 2.37 -0.79 -1.02
C LEU A 31 3.00 0.05 0.09
N GLN A 32 3.85 -0.58 0.88
CA GLN A 32 4.77 0.08 1.79
C GLN A 32 6.07 0.37 1.04
N GLY A 33 6.50 1.63 1.07
CA GLY A 33 7.74 2.06 0.46
C GLY A 33 8.95 1.55 1.24
N GLN A 34 10.02 1.27 0.51
CA GLN A 34 11.28 0.75 1.03
C GLN A 34 12.43 1.65 0.54
N ASN A 35 13.57 1.59 1.24
CA ASN A 35 14.78 2.32 0.87
C ASN A 35 14.54 3.84 0.75
N ASN A 36 14.68 4.40 -0.44
CA ASN A 36 14.44 5.82 -0.69
C ASN A 36 12.96 6.23 -0.59
N LEU A 37 12.06 5.25 -0.44
CA LEU A 37 10.63 5.43 -0.24
C LEU A 37 10.18 4.98 1.15
N SER A 38 11.11 4.71 2.09
CA SER A 38 10.74 4.44 3.48
C SER A 38 9.83 5.53 4.04
N GLU A 39 8.94 5.16 4.97
CA GLU A 39 7.92 6.04 5.55
C GLU A 39 6.94 6.62 4.52
N GLN A 40 6.75 5.91 3.40
CA GLN A 40 5.77 6.27 2.37
C GLN A 40 4.87 5.09 2.02
N GLY A 41 3.65 5.40 1.60
CA GLY A 41 2.68 4.44 1.11
C GLY A 41 2.24 4.74 -0.31
N TYR A 42 1.73 3.73 -1.01
CA TYR A 42 1.13 3.88 -2.34
C TYR A 42 -0.06 2.93 -2.51
N ILE A 43 -1.12 3.38 -3.20
CA ILE A 43 -2.25 2.52 -3.56
C ILE A 43 -2.33 2.38 -5.09
N TRP A 44 -2.23 1.13 -5.57
CA TRP A 44 -2.68 0.77 -6.92
C TRP A 44 -4.14 0.36 -6.90
N THR A 45 -4.93 0.91 -7.80
CA THR A 45 -6.31 0.47 -8.05
C THR A 45 -6.35 -0.31 -9.36
N THR A 46 -6.99 -1.47 -9.33
CA THR A 46 -7.20 -2.30 -10.52
C THR A 46 -8.66 -2.33 -10.94
N ASN A 47 -8.90 -2.68 -12.21
CA ASN A 47 -10.21 -3.09 -12.69
C ASN A 47 -10.47 -4.58 -12.39
N SER A 48 -11.63 -5.10 -12.79
CA SER A 48 -12.03 -6.49 -12.56
C SER A 48 -11.20 -7.55 -13.28
N GLN A 49 -10.29 -7.15 -14.17
CA GLN A 49 -9.35 -8.03 -14.85
C GLN A 49 -7.95 -7.98 -14.21
N GLY A 50 -7.79 -7.28 -13.09
CA GLY A 50 -6.51 -7.10 -12.40
C GLY A 50 -5.59 -6.07 -13.06
N VAL A 51 -6.05 -5.34 -14.08
CA VAL A 51 -5.24 -4.30 -14.74
C VAL A 51 -5.22 -3.05 -13.87
N ILE A 52 -4.03 -2.53 -13.57
CA ILE A 52 -3.84 -1.27 -12.85
C ILE A 52 -4.40 -0.13 -13.70
N THR A 53 -5.38 0.59 -13.17
CA THR A 53 -6.04 1.72 -13.84
C THR A 53 -5.71 3.07 -13.21
N ARG A 54 -5.28 3.06 -11.94
CA ARG A 54 -4.93 4.28 -11.22
C ARG A 54 -3.89 4.00 -10.16
N GLY A 55 -3.05 5.00 -9.92
CA GLY A 55 -2.18 5.06 -8.76
C GLY A 55 -2.39 6.34 -7.96
N SER A 56 -2.27 6.26 -6.64
CA SER A 56 -2.49 7.39 -5.73
C SER A 56 -1.36 8.43 -5.74
N GLY A 57 -0.18 8.05 -6.22
CA GLY A 57 1.08 8.70 -5.87
C GLY A 57 1.55 8.28 -4.48
N TRP A 58 2.86 8.41 -4.23
CA TRP A 58 3.45 8.16 -2.91
C TRP A 58 2.97 9.21 -1.90
N LYS A 59 2.62 8.76 -0.70
CA LYS A 59 2.14 9.60 0.40
C LYS A 59 3.01 9.41 1.65
N SER A 60 3.16 10.47 2.42
CA SER A 60 3.86 10.53 3.71
C SER A 60 3.12 11.46 4.67
N GLY A 61 3.55 11.50 5.93
CA GLY A 61 2.97 12.36 6.97
C GLY A 61 1.46 12.10 7.15
N ASP A 62 0.68 13.15 7.40
CA ASP A 62 -0.77 13.05 7.70
C ASP A 62 -1.57 12.27 6.63
N ALA A 63 -1.14 12.29 5.37
CA ALA A 63 -1.81 11.55 4.31
C ALA A 63 -1.53 10.04 4.36
N LEU A 64 -0.39 9.65 4.93
CA LEU A 64 -0.06 8.25 5.19
C LEU A 64 -0.76 7.74 6.45
N LEU A 65 -0.82 8.56 7.51
CA LEU A 65 -1.49 8.20 8.77
C LEU A 65 -2.98 7.85 8.56
N GLN A 66 -3.67 8.57 7.67
CA GLN A 66 -5.04 8.22 7.27
C GLN A 66 -5.18 6.82 6.67
N TRP A 67 -4.11 6.29 6.05
CA TRP A 67 -4.10 4.93 5.52
C TRP A 67 -3.71 3.89 6.55
N GLU A 68 -2.90 4.25 7.55
CA GLU A 68 -2.64 3.36 8.68
C GLU A 68 -3.95 3.05 9.41
N GLU A 69 -4.77 4.09 9.68
CA GLU A 69 -6.10 3.95 10.26
C GLU A 69 -7.04 3.13 9.35
N GLU A 70 -7.07 3.45 8.04
CA GLU A 70 -7.99 2.81 7.08
C GLU A 70 -7.71 1.30 6.91
N PHE A 71 -6.45 0.91 6.86
CA PHE A 71 -6.01 -0.46 6.56
C PHE A 71 -5.54 -1.25 7.79
N ASP A 72 -5.58 -0.66 8.99
CA ASP A 72 -5.14 -1.26 10.25
C ASP A 72 -3.71 -1.84 10.15
N ILE A 73 -2.79 -1.01 9.64
CA ILE A 73 -1.39 -1.41 9.39
C ILE A 73 -0.43 -0.25 9.61
N ASP A 74 0.69 -0.50 10.29
CA ASP A 74 1.79 0.45 10.44
C ASP A 74 2.61 0.52 9.12
N LEU A 75 2.58 1.68 8.46
CA LEU A 75 3.25 1.91 7.18
C LEU A 75 4.56 2.66 7.35
N ASN A 76 4.70 3.42 8.43
CA ASN A 76 5.86 4.27 8.67
C ASN A 76 6.94 3.61 9.56
N GLY A 77 6.59 2.55 10.29
CA GLY A 77 7.51 1.75 11.10
C GLY A 77 7.77 2.28 12.51
N ASP A 78 6.97 3.23 12.99
CA ASP A 78 7.05 3.75 14.36
C ASP A 78 6.34 2.85 15.40
N SER A 79 5.77 1.72 14.96
CA SER A 79 5.01 0.78 15.77
C SER A 79 3.69 1.34 16.32
N ILE A 80 3.14 2.39 15.70
CA ILE A 80 1.87 3.01 16.02
C ILE A 80 0.97 2.96 14.77
N ILE A 81 -0.30 2.59 14.96
CA ILE A 81 -1.35 2.77 13.95
C ILE A 81 -2.16 3.98 14.41
N ALA A 82 -2.13 5.05 13.63
CA ALA A 82 -2.76 6.33 13.96
C ALA A 82 -4.31 6.26 13.98
#